data_AF-A0A7T8HG90-F1
#
_entry.id   AF-A0A7T8HG90-F1
#
_cell.length_a   1.000
_cell.length_b   1.000
_cell.length_c   1.000
_cell.angle_alpha   90.00
_cell.angle_beta   90.00
_cell.angle_gamma   90.00
#
_symmetry.space_group_name_H-M   'P 1'
#
loop_
_entity.id
_entity.type
_entity.pdbx_description
1 polymer ?
#
loop_
_entity_poly.entity_id
_entity_poly.type
_entity_poly.pdbx_seq_one_letter_code
_entity_poly.pdbx_strand_id
1 'polypeptide(L)' 'EKAGGQALPCIVDVRHEDSVEASVKEAVKKFGGIDILINNASAISLTGTQHTSMKKYDLMNNINARGTYLV' A
#
# COMPACT_ATOMS: atom_id res chain seq x y z
N GLU A 1 15.76 2.87 14.09
CA GLU A 1 16.21 3.40 15.40
C GLU A 1 17.65 3.00 15.76
N LYS A 2 18.05 1.72 15.74
CA LYS A 2 19.47 1.34 15.97
C LYS A 2 20.44 1.70 14.84
N ALA A 3 19.98 1.70 13.59
CA ALA A 3 20.77 2.11 12.42
C ALA A 3 20.69 3.63 12.14
N GLY A 4 20.24 4.44 13.10
CA GLY A 4 20.18 5.91 13.00
C GLY A 4 18.90 6.51 12.41
N GLY A 5 18.06 5.72 11.74
CA GLY A 5 16.76 6.19 11.21
C GLY A 5 15.64 6.26 12.27
N GLN A 6 14.66 7.13 12.02
CA GLN A 6 13.38 7.18 12.76
C GLN A 6 12.30 6.40 12.00
N ALA A 7 11.33 5.82 12.71
CA ALA A 7 10.27 5.03 12.10
C ALA A 7 8.90 5.36 12.70
N LEU A 8 7.86 5.31 11.86
CA LEU A 8 6.46 5.36 12.27
C LEU A 8 5.75 4.14 11.67
N PRO A 9 5.42 3.12 12.47
CA PRO A 9 4.66 1.98 11.98
C PRO A 9 3.18 2.35 11.86
N CYS A 10 2.59 2.14 10.68
CA CYS A 10 1.17 2.33 10.43
C CYS A 10 0.55 1.01 9.93
N ILE A 11 -0.67 0.70 10.38
CA ILE A 11 -1.46 -0.40 9.81
C ILE A 11 -2.16 0.17 8.58
N VAL A 12 -1.75 -0.28 7.39
CA VAL A 12 -2.27 0.24 6.13
C VAL A 12 -2.63 -0.90 5.18
N ASP A 13 -3.87 -0.89 4.71
CA ASP A 13 -4.29 -1.69 3.57
C ASP A 13 -4.59 -0.76 2.40
N VAL A 14 -3.71 -0.77 1.39
CA VAL A 14 -3.79 0.11 0.20
C VAL A 14 -5.06 -0.08 -0.64
N ARG A 15 -5.88 -1.09 -0.33
CA ARG A 15 -7.22 -1.25 -0.92
C ARG A 15 -8.24 -0.26 -0.36
N HIS A 16 -7.96 0.35 0.80
CA HIS A 16 -8.87 1.21 1.56
C HIS A 16 -8.30 2.64 1.64
N GLU A 17 -9.02 3.60 1.05
CA GLU A 17 -8.61 5.00 0.93
C GLU A 17 -8.48 5.72 2.26
N ASP A 18 -9.43 5.51 3.15
CA ASP A 18 -9.42 5.99 4.53
C ASP A 18 -8.18 5.51 5.31
N SER A 19 -7.75 4.25 5.09
CA SER A 19 -6.54 3.70 5.69
C SER A 19 -5.27 4.39 5.18
N VAL A 20 -5.19 4.64 3.87
CA VAL A 20 -4.07 5.37 3.24
C VAL A 20 -4.02 6.81 3.75
N GLU A 21 -5.14 7.54 3.69
CA GLU A 21 -5.21 8.93 4.15
C GLU A 21 -4.81 9.08 5.62
N ALA A 22 -5.25 8.16 6.48
CA ALA A 22 -4.89 8.19 7.89
C ALA A 22 -3.36 8.08 8.06
N SER A 23 -2.72 7.14 7.35
CA SER A 23 -1.26 6.96 7.42
C SER A 23 -0.47 8.17 6.90
N VAL A 24 -0.94 8.81 5.83
CA VAL A 24 -0.34 10.03 5.28
C VAL A 24 -0.46 11.17 6.29
N LYS A 25 -1.64 11.36 6.88
CA LYS A 25 -1.87 12.38 7.92
C LYS A 25 -0.97 12.15 9.14
N GLU A 26 -0.81 10.91 9.58
CA GLU A 26 0.10 10.58 10.68
C GLU A 26 1.57 10.85 10.34
N ALA A 27 2.01 10.47 9.13
CA ALA A 27 3.37 10.72 8.66
C ALA A 27 3.67 12.22 8.58
N VAL A 28 2.79 13.02 7.98
CA VAL A 28 2.94 14.48 7.91
C VAL A 28 2.94 15.09 9.31
N LYS A 29 2.06 14.64 10.21
CA LYS A 29 2.04 15.11 11.61
C LYS A 29 3.34 14.80 12.35
N LYS A 30 3.96 13.65 12.08
CA LYS A 30 5.16 13.19 12.80
C LYS A 30 6.46 13.77 12.23
N PHE A 31 6.57 13.86 10.90
CA PHE A 31 7.82 14.18 10.20
C PHE A 31 7.77 15.50 9.42
N GLY A 32 6.60 16.13 9.29
CA GLY A 32 6.41 17.42 8.62
C GLY A 32 6.10 17.33 7.13
N GLY A 33 6.24 16.17 6.51
CA GLY A 33 5.99 15.96 5.07
C GLY A 33 6.34 14.55 4.60
N ILE A 34 6.19 14.32 3.29
CA ILE A 34 6.60 13.10 2.58
C ILE A 34 7.42 13.52 1.35
N ASP A 35 8.68 13.11 1.29
CA ASP A 35 9.57 13.42 0.16
C ASP A 35 9.61 12.29 -0.88
N ILE A 36 9.43 11.05 -0.45
CA ILE A 36 9.57 9.85 -1.28
C ILE A 36 8.40 8.91 -1.01
N LEU A 37 7.76 8.48 -2.10
CA LEU A 37 6.78 7.39 -2.11
C LEU A 37 7.40 6.14 -2.74
N ILE A 38 7.28 5.00 -2.06
CA ILE A 38 7.69 3.70 -2.59
C ILE A 38 6.48 2.77 -2.63
N ASN A 39 5.88 2.63 -3.80
CA ASN A 39 4.74 1.73 -4.03
C ASN A 39 5.22 0.28 -4.17
N ASN A 40 5.52 -0.36 -3.04
CA ASN A 40 6.04 -1.73 -2.98
C ASN A 40 4.96 -2.81 -2.74
N ALA A 41 3.77 -2.44 -2.24
CA ALA A 41 2.72 -3.40 -1.93
C ALA A 41 2.24 -4.12 -3.21
N SER A 42 2.11 -5.45 -3.14
CA SER A 42 1.58 -6.25 -4.24
C SER A 42 0.98 -7.57 -3.77
N ALA A 43 0.04 -8.09 -4.56
CA ALA A 43 -0.45 -9.45 -4.50
C ALA A 43 -0.15 -10.15 -5.83
N ILE A 44 0.07 -11.47 -5.77
CA ILE A 44 0.39 -12.29 -6.94
C ILE A 44 -0.39 -13.60 -6.93
N SER A 45 -0.89 -13.99 -8.10
CA SER A 45 -1.44 -15.31 -8.36
C SER A 45 -0.92 -15.79 -9.71
N LEU A 46 -0.17 -16.89 -9.72
CA LEU A 46 0.44 -17.47 -10.91
C LEU A 46 -0.49 -18.46 -11.63
N THR A 47 -1.79 -18.14 -11.66
CA THR A 47 -2.81 -18.97 -12.31
C THR A 47 -3.03 -18.48 -13.74
N GLY A 48 -3.24 -19.42 -14.67
CA GLY A 48 -3.65 -19.09 -16.04
C GLY A 48 -5.09 -18.56 -16.09
N THR A 49 -5.50 -17.99 -17.24
CA THR A 49 -6.79 -17.30 -17.42
C THR A 49 -8.01 -18.09 -16.93
N GLN A 50 -8.10 -19.38 -17.25
CA GLN A 50 -9.24 -20.22 -16.84
C GLN A 50 -9.24 -20.58 -15.35
N HIS A 51 -8.12 -20.40 -14.65
CA HIS A 51 -7.91 -20.82 -13.26
C HIS A 51 -7.83 -19.65 -12.28
N THR A 52 -7.70 -18.43 -12.78
CA THR A 52 -7.70 -17.22 -11.95
C THR A 52 -9.13 -16.89 -11.56
N SER A 53 -9.48 -17.11 -10.29
CA SER A 53 -10.78 -16.69 -9.78
C SER A 53 -10.90 -15.16 -9.76
N MET A 54 -12.12 -14.65 -9.89
CA MET A 54 -12.38 -13.20 -9.84
C MET A 54 -11.86 -12.57 -8.55
N LYS A 55 -12.02 -13.24 -7.40
CA LYS A 55 -11.46 -12.77 -6.12
C LYS A 55 -9.93 -12.55 -6.18
N LYS A 56 -9.19 -13.41 -6.86
CA LYS A 56 -7.73 -13.26 -7.00
C LYS A 56 -7.38 -12.18 -8.02
N TYR A 57 -8.11 -12.11 -9.13
CA TYR A 57 -7.97 -11.04 -10.11
C TYR A 57 -8.20 -9.67 -9.46
N ASP A 58 -9.30 -9.51 -8.74
CA ASP A 58 -9.66 -8.28 -8.04
C ASP A 58 -8.63 -7.94 -6.96
N LEU A 59 -8.14 -8.94 -6.20
CA LEU A 59 -7.12 -8.72 -5.19
C LEU A 59 -5.84 -8.13 -5.78
N MET A 60 -5.33 -8.73 -6.87
CA MET A 60 -4.13 -8.22 -7.54
C MET A 60 -4.34 -6.82 -8.09
N ASN A 61 -5.46 -6.55 -8.77
CA ASN A 61 -5.71 -5.23 -9.35
C ASN A 61 -5.97 -4.15 -8.29
N ASN A 62 -6.68 -4.49 -7.22
CA ASN A 62 -6.96 -3.56 -6.12
C ASN A 62 -5.71 -3.18 -5.34
N ILE A 63 -4.72 -4.07 -5.22
CA ILE A 63 -3.46 -3.76 -4.53
C ILE A 63 -2.46 -3.13 -5.50
N ASN A 64 -2.17 -3.80 -6.62
CA ASN A 64 -1.01 -3.48 -7.45
C ASN A 64 -1.24 -2.23 -8.30
N ALA A 65 -2.43 -2.10 -8.91
CA ALA A 65 -2.74 -1.00 -9.82
C ALA A 65 -3.52 0.11 -9.09
N ARG A 66 -4.69 -0.23 -8.53
CA ARG A 66 -5.55 0.75 -7.84
C ARG A 66 -4.86 1.32 -6.60
N GLY A 67 -4.27 0.46 -5.76
CA GLY A 67 -3.53 0.88 -4.56
C GLY A 67 -2.38 1.82 -4.90
N THR A 68 -1.57 1.49 -5.90
CA THR A 68 -0.47 2.36 -6.38
C THR A 68 -0.96 3.73 -6.89
N TYR A 69 -2.12 3.78 -7.54
CA TYR A 69 -2.68 5.03 -8.05
C TYR A 69 -3.29 5.93 -6.96
N LEU A 70 -3.79 5.31 -5.89
CA LEU A 70 -4.51 5.98 -4.80
C LEU A 70 -3.61 6.86 -3.91
N VAL A 71 -2.30 6.59 -3.87
CA VAL A 71 -1.33 7.29 -3.01
C VAL A 71 -0.70 8.47 -3.75
#